data_AF-A0A944GJ13-F1
#
_entry.id   AF-A0A944GJ13-F1
#
_cell.length_a   1.000
_cell.length_b   1.000
_cell.length_c   1.000
_cell.angle_alpha   90.00
_cell.angle_beta   90.00
_cell.angle_gamma   90.00
#
_symmetry.space_group_name_H-M   'P 1'
#
loop_
_entity.id
_entity.type
_entity.pdbx_description
1 polymer ?
#
loop_
_entity_poly.entity_id
_entity_poly.type
_entity_poly.pdbx_seq_one_letter_code
_entity_poly.pdbx_strand_id
1 'polypeptide(L)' 'EILARYEKLNIAPYKGFVNPVYTLVKDNNGNITDVKISYEEGYIQQMLRYSRDYSPLTK' A
#
# COMPACT_ATOMS: atom_id res chain seq x y z
N GLU A 1 -23.15 25.81 -12.08
CA GLU A 1 -22.88 25.94 -10.64
C GLU A 1 -21.87 24.86 -10.21
N ILE A 2 -21.31 24.93 -8.99
CA ILE A 2 -20.08 24.28 -8.46
C ILE A 2 -19.68 22.92 -9.08
N LEU A 3 -20.61 21.97 -9.25
CA LEU A 3 -20.36 20.67 -9.93
C LEU A 3 -19.70 20.83 -11.31
N ALA A 4 -20.26 21.69 -12.16
CA ALA A 4 -19.76 21.93 -13.52
C ALA A 4 -18.38 22.61 -13.56
N ARG A 5 -17.89 23.17 -12.44
CA ARG A 5 -16.53 23.70 -12.31
C ARG A 5 -15.55 22.60 -11.86
N TYR A 6 -16.01 21.71 -10.99
CA TYR A 6 -15.21 20.60 -10.45
C TYR A 6 -15.00 19.48 -11.47
N GLU A 7 -16.02 19.18 -12.28
CA GLU A 7 -15.93 18.19 -13.37
C GLU A 7 -14.80 18.51 -14.36
N LYS A 8 -14.58 19.80 -14.67
CA LYS A 8 -13.52 20.23 -15.58
C LYS A 8 -12.11 19.97 -15.06
N LEU A 9 -11.94 19.81 -13.75
CA LEU A 9 -10.65 19.57 -13.12
C LEU A 9 -10.31 18.07 -13.05
N ASN A 10 -11.31 17.19 -13.23
CA ASN A 10 -11.16 15.73 -13.13
C ASN A 10 -10.43 15.27 -11.85
N ILE A 11 -10.66 15.99 -10.74
CA ILE A 11 -10.04 15.69 -9.43
C ILE A 11 -11.01 14.80 -8.66
N ALA A 12 -10.54 13.64 -8.24
CA ALA A 12 -11.30 12.77 -7.36
C ALA A 12 -11.64 13.52 -6.04
N PRO A 13 -12.91 13.48 -5.58
CA PRO A 13 -13.32 14.16 -4.35
C PRO A 13 -12.73 13.52 -3.09
N TYR A 14 -12.26 12.28 -3.19
CA TYR A 14 -11.62 11.52 -2.11
C TYR A 14 -10.22 11.08 -2.50
N LYS A 15 -9.30 11.13 -1.55
CA LYS A 15 -7.92 10.68 -1.71
C LYS A 15 -7.67 9.44 -0.85
N GLY A 16 -6.83 8.55 -1.34
CA GLY A 16 -6.32 7.39 -0.61
C GLY A 16 -4.80 7.33 -0.71
N PHE A 17 -4.19 6.62 0.23
CA PHE A 17 -2.76 6.32 0.23
C PHE A 17 -2.54 4.81 0.17
N VAL A 18 -1.43 4.41 -0.43
CA VAL A 18 -0.92 3.04 -0.43
C VAL A 18 0.27 3.01 0.53
N ASN A 19 0.43 1.93 1.28
CA ASN A 19 1.53 1.77 2.22
C ASN A 19 2.78 1.27 1.48
N PRO A 20 3.99 1.62 1.95
CA PRO A 20 5.19 0.98 1.47
C PRO A 20 5.31 -0.46 1.97
N VAL A 21 6.16 -1.23 1.30
CA VAL A 21 6.54 -2.59 1.70
C VAL A 21 7.81 -2.53 2.54
N TYR A 22 7.77 -3.10 3.73
CA TYR A 22 8.93 -3.24 4.62
C TYR A 22 9.53 -4.65 4.48
N THR A 23 10.85 -4.74 4.33
CA THR A 23 11.56 -6.03 4.22
C THR A 23 12.73 -6.05 5.20
N LEU A 24 12.76 -7.07 6.05
CA LEU A 24 13.86 -7.29 7.00
C LEU A 24 15.09 -7.79 6.25
N VAL A 25 16.23 -7.12 6.45
CA VAL A 25 17.53 -7.62 6.03
C VAL A 25 18.15 -8.35 7.22
N LYS A 26 18.58 -9.59 6.98
CA LYS A 26 19.15 -10.46 8.02
C LYS A 26 20.59 -10.85 7.66
N ASP A 27 21.42 -11.00 8.68
CA ASP A 27 22.74 -11.62 8.54
C ASP A 27 22.63 -13.15 8.37
N ASN A 28 23.77 -13.82 8.16
CA ASN A 28 23.82 -15.28 8.01
C ASN A 28 23.35 -16.04 9.26
N ASN A 29 23.35 -15.38 10.43
CA ASN A 29 22.92 -15.96 11.70
C ASN A 29 21.43 -15.68 11.98
N GLY A 30 20.73 -15.01 11.06
CA GLY A 30 19.31 -14.66 11.18
C GLY A 30 19.02 -13.41 12.02
N ASN A 31 20.06 -12.70 12.50
CA ASN A 31 19.87 -11.44 13.22
C ASN A 31 19.47 -10.34 12.24
N ILE A 32 18.56 -9.46 12.67
CA ILE A 32 18.12 -8.32 11.85
C ILE A 32 19.24 -7.28 11.85
N THR A 33 19.72 -6.93 10.65
CA THR A 33 20.76 -5.91 10.48
C THR A 33 20.20 -4.59 9.95
N ASP A 34 19.09 -4.62 9.21
CA ASP A 34 18.47 -3.44 8.60
C ASP A 34 17.01 -3.70 8.21
N VAL A 35 16.27 -2.63 7.90
CA VAL A 35 14.90 -2.68 7.37
C VAL A 35 14.81 -1.83 6.09
N LYS A 36 14.58 -2.49 4.96
CA LYS A 36 14.39 -1.82 3.67
C LYS A 36 12.93 -1.45 3.44
N ILE A 37 12.72 -0.30 2.80
CA ILE A 37 11.41 0.25 2.47
C ILE A 37 11.31 0.37 0.94
N SER A 38 10.23 -0.13 0.35
CA SER A 38 9.92 -0.01 -1.09
C SER A 38 8.57 0.67 -1.30
N TYR A 39 8.50 1.52 -2.33
CA TYR A 39 7.30 2.25 -2.77
C TYR A 39 6.80 1.79 -4.15
N GLU A 40 7.26 0.62 -4.60
CA GLU A 40 6.99 0.11 -5.96
C GLU A 40 5.62 -0.55 -6.10
N GLU A 41 4.90 -0.80 -4.99
CA GLU A 41 3.61 -1.48 -4.98
C GLU A 41 2.43 -0.51 -5.19
N GLY A 42 1.56 -0.82 -6.15
CA GLY A 42 0.31 -0.11 -6.40
C GLY A 42 -0.88 -0.64 -5.59
N TYR A 43 -2.00 0.09 -5.62
CA TYR A 43 -3.19 -0.22 -4.81
C TYR A 43 -3.71 -1.66 -4.97
N ILE A 44 -3.90 -2.13 -6.21
CA ILE A 44 -4.47 -3.47 -6.47
C ILE A 44 -3.55 -4.56 -5.92
N GLN A 45 -2.24 -4.43 -6.14
CA GLN A 45 -1.24 -5.39 -5.68
C GLN A 45 -1.24 -5.46 -4.15
N GLN A 46 -1.24 -4.29 -3.49
CA GLN A 46 -1.29 -4.21 -2.02
C GLN A 46 -2.56 -4.87 -1.46
N MET A 47 -3.73 -4.57 -2.02
CA MET A 47 -4.99 -5.16 -1.54
C MET A 47 -4.99 -6.68 -1.69
N LEU A 48 -4.52 -7.20 -2.83
CA LEU A 48 -4.43 -8.64 -3.05
C LEU A 48 -3.44 -9.32 -2.10
N ARG A 49 -2.29 -8.70 -1.82
CA ARG A 49 -1.30 -9.20 -0.87
C ARG A 49 -1.86 -9.22 0.55
N TYR A 50 -2.52 -8.15 1.00
CA TYR A 50 -3.15 -8.09 2.31
C TYR A 50 -4.24 -9.15 2.49
N SER A 51 -5.09 -9.35 1.48
CA SER A 51 -6.12 -10.39 1.52
C SER A 51 -5.54 -11.81 1.59
N ARG A 52 -4.36 -12.04 1.00
CA ARG A 52 -3.70 -13.35 1.01
C ARG A 52 -2.93 -13.62 2.29
N ASP A 53 -2.07 -12.68 2.69
CA ASP A 53 -1.05 -12.93 3.70
C ASP A 53 -1.45 -12.43 5.09
N TYR A 54 -2.43 -11.51 5.17
CA TYR A 54 -2.80 -10.80 6.39
C TYR A 54 -4.32 -10.82 6.67
N SER A 55 -5.02 -11.87 6.24
CA SER A 55 -6.47 -12.06 6.47
C SER A 55 -6.76 -13.26 7.38
N PRO A 56 -6.48 -13.18 8.69
CA PRO A 56 -6.55 -14.33 9.61
C PRO A 56 -7.97 -14.72 10.06
N LEU A 57 -9.00 -13.91 9.75
CA LEU A 57 -10.36 -14.21 10.18
C LEU A 57 -10.93 -15.37 9.35
N THR A 58 -11.19 -16.50 10.01
CA THR A 58 -11.98 -17.60 9.46
C THR A 58 -13.46 -17.37 9.73
N LYS A 59 -14.31 -17.76 8.76
CA LYS A 59 -15.77 -17.79 8.93
C LYS A 59 -16.19 -18.87 9.89
#